data_AF-Q7NRC7-F1
#
_entry.id   AF-Q7NRC7-F1
#
_cell.length_a   1.000
_cell.length_b   1.000
_cell.length_c   1.000
_cell.angle_alpha   90.00
_cell.angle_beta   90.00
_cell.angle_gamma   90.00
#
_symmetry.space_group_name_H-M   'P 1'
#
loop_
_entity.id
_entity.type
_entity.pdbx_description
1 polymer ?
#
loop_
_entity_poly.entity_id
_entity_poly.type
_entity_poly.pdbx_seq_one_letter_code
_entity_poly.pdbx_strand_id
1 'polypeptide(L)'
;MSPVHFNPAAGSRLLPAVENLRHEADELIHESIDTQAYLLGALEGELIFALSVDKDSPSSTLTRCKSQLLLRLGLEGRSLTLEQQRLRGWIVGMLESIASTLDPDDWDNPTST
;
A
#
# COMPACT_ATOMS: atom_id res chain seq x y z
N MET A 1 23.40 3.49 16.23
CA MET A 1 22.84 3.70 14.87
C MET A 1 23.25 2.53 14.02
N SER A 2 22.33 1.65 13.60
CA SER A 2 22.66 0.62 12.61
C SER A 2 22.78 1.26 11.23
N PRO A 3 23.78 0.87 10.42
CA PRO A 3 23.89 1.34 9.04
C PRO A 3 22.66 0.89 8.24
N VAL A 4 22.04 1.83 7.53
CA VAL A 4 21.00 1.52 6.55
C VAL A 4 21.70 0.84 5.36
N HIS A 5 21.61 -0.49 5.30
CA HIS A 5 22.12 -1.24 4.16
C HIS A 5 21.11 -1.12 3.02
N PHE A 6 21.51 -0.43 1.95
CA PHE A 6 20.74 -0.42 0.71
C PHE A 6 20.65 -1.84 0.15
N ASN A 7 19.44 -2.38 0.04
CA ASN A 7 19.20 -3.66 -0.61
C ASN A 7 18.93 -3.39 -2.10
N PRO A 8 19.86 -3.72 -3.01
CA PRO A 8 19.68 -3.47 -4.44
C PRO A 8 18.50 -4.23 -5.04
N ALA A 9 18.10 -5.37 -4.46
CA ALA A 9 16.90 -6.11 -4.88
C ALA A 9 15.60 -5.45 -4.43
N ALA A 10 15.63 -4.61 -3.39
CA ALA A 10 14.52 -3.73 -3.03
C ALA A 10 14.50 -2.49 -3.95
N GLY A 11 15.67 -1.94 -4.28
CA GLY A 11 15.81 -0.82 -5.22
C GLY A 11 15.32 -1.14 -6.63
N SER A 12 15.55 -2.35 -7.14
CA SER A 12 15.06 -2.74 -8.48
C SER A 12 13.54 -2.84 -8.58
N ARG A 13 12.84 -3.12 -7.47
CA ARG A 13 11.36 -3.15 -7.41
C ARG A 13 10.74 -1.76 -7.54
N LEU A 14 11.52 -0.71 -7.26
CA LEU A 14 11.10 0.67 -7.36
C LEU A 14 11.19 1.23 -8.78
N LEU A 15 11.95 0.58 -9.67
CA LEU A 15 12.19 1.10 -11.03
C LEU A 15 10.90 1.38 -11.83
N PRO A 16 9.86 0.51 -11.81
CA PRO A 16 8.61 0.82 -12.51
C PRO A 16 7.89 2.05 -11.94
N ALA A 17 7.83 2.17 -10.61
CA ALA A 17 7.20 3.31 -9.96
C ALA A 17 7.98 4.62 -10.22
N VAL A 18 9.32 4.54 -10.26
CA VAL A 18 10.20 5.67 -10.59
C VAL A 18 10.05 6.09 -12.05
N GLU A 19 9.85 5.14 -12.97
CA GLU A 19 9.63 5.44 -14.39
C GLU A 19 8.28 6.13 -14.61
N ASN A 20 7.21 5.66 -13.95
CA ASN A 20 5.89 6.31 -13.96
C ASN A 20 5.95 7.72 -13.37
N LEU A 21 6.64 7.88 -12.23
CA LEU A 21 6.93 9.19 -11.61
C LEU A 21 7.61 10.15 -12.58
N ARG A 22 8.59 9.68 -13.34
CA ARG A 22 9.31 10.51 -14.31
C ARG A 22 8.43 10.92 -15.47
N HIS A 23 7.62 10.00 -15.99
CA HIS A 23 6.71 10.28 -17.10
C HIS A 23 5.65 11.32 -16.72
N GLU A 24 5.05 11.18 -15.53
CA GLU A 24 3.98 12.09 -15.10
C GLU A 24 4.49 13.44 -14.57
N ALA A 25 5.71 13.50 -14.02
CA ALA A 25 6.33 14.73 -13.51
C ALA A 25 6.47 15.84 -14.56
N ASP A 26 6.74 15.48 -15.82
CA ASP A 26 6.90 16.44 -16.90
C ASP A 26 5.56 17.04 -17.36
N GLU A 27 4.45 16.30 -17.18
CA GLU A 27 3.09 16.73 -17.55
C GLU A 27 2.42 17.55 -16.43
N LEU A 28 2.82 17.34 -15.18
CA LEU A 28 2.26 17.96 -13.98
C LEU A 28 2.35 19.50 -13.92
N ILE A 29 3.36 20.11 -14.57
CA ILE A 29 3.64 21.56 -14.48
C ILE A 29 2.52 22.42 -15.06
N HIS A 30 1.69 21.86 -15.95
CA HIS A 30 0.64 22.59 -16.66
C HIS A 30 -0.79 22.25 -16.21
N GLU A 31 -0.93 21.36 -15.23
CA GLU A 31 -2.21 20.81 -14.80
C GLU A 31 -2.88 21.61 -13.67
N SER A 32 -4.18 21.37 -13.47
CA SER A 32 -4.92 21.95 -12.35
C SER A 32 -4.43 21.41 -11.00
N ILE A 33 -4.62 22.19 -9.92
CA ILE A 33 -4.21 21.76 -8.56
C ILE A 33 -4.88 20.43 -8.17
N ASP A 34 -6.13 20.21 -8.57
CA ASP A 34 -6.86 18.98 -8.27
C ASP A 34 -6.27 17.79 -9.05
N THR A 35 -5.93 17.99 -10.33
CA THR A 35 -5.24 16.98 -11.16
C THR A 35 -3.88 16.65 -10.55
N GLN A 36 -3.11 17.67 -10.14
CA GLN A 36 -1.80 17.48 -9.53
C GLN A 36 -1.90 16.68 -8.23
N ALA A 37 -2.86 17.01 -7.36
CA ALA A 37 -3.09 16.29 -6.12
C ALA A 37 -3.50 14.83 -6.36
N TYR A 38 -4.33 14.58 -7.37
CA TYR A 38 -4.71 13.22 -7.78
C TYR A 38 -3.50 12.41 -8.27
N LEU A 39 -2.73 12.95 -9.21
CA LEU A 39 -1.57 12.26 -9.80
C LEU A 39 -0.49 11.98 -8.73
N LEU A 40 -0.16 12.97 -7.90
CA LEU A 40 0.76 12.76 -6.78
C LEU A 40 0.26 11.67 -5.83
N GLY A 41 -1.04 11.64 -5.52
CA GLY A 41 -1.63 10.59 -4.70
C GLY A 41 -1.56 9.20 -5.36
N ALA A 42 -1.76 9.12 -6.67
CA ALA A 42 -1.65 7.87 -7.42
C ALA A 42 -0.22 7.34 -7.40
N LEU A 43 0.77 8.20 -7.68
CA LEU A 43 2.19 7.87 -7.67
C LEU A 43 2.67 7.46 -6.26
N GLU A 44 2.23 8.14 -5.20
CA GLU A 44 2.47 7.73 -3.82
C GLU A 44 1.92 6.32 -3.56
N GLY A 45 0.72 6.02 -4.06
CA GLY A 45 0.09 4.70 -3.95
C GLY A 45 0.88 3.58 -4.65
N GLU A 46 1.35 3.83 -5.87
CA GLU A 46 2.18 2.88 -6.63
C GLU A 46 3.51 2.60 -5.93
N LEU A 47 4.14 3.63 -5.38
CA LEU A 47 5.40 3.49 -4.63
C LEU A 47 5.19 2.61 -3.39
N ILE A 48 4.12 2.87 -2.63
CA ILE A 48 3.77 2.07 -1.44
C ILE A 48 3.51 0.62 -1.82
N PHE A 49 2.81 0.37 -2.92
CA PHE A 49 2.57 -0.98 -3.42
C PHE A 49 3.89 -1.69 -3.78
N ALA A 50 4.77 -1.02 -4.53
CA ALA A 50 6.06 -1.57 -4.93
C ALA A 50 6.95 -1.93 -3.73
N LEU A 51 6.89 -1.15 -2.65
CA LEU A 51 7.59 -1.43 -1.38
C LEU A 51 6.93 -2.56 -0.57
N SER A 52 5.62 -2.71 -0.69
CA SER A 52 4.83 -3.68 0.07
C SER A 52 4.83 -5.07 -0.57
N VAL A 53 5.12 -5.16 -1.87
CA VAL A 53 4.94 -6.38 -2.66
C VAL A 53 5.73 -7.57 -2.10
N ASP A 54 4.98 -8.62 -1.84
CA ASP A 54 5.40 -9.94 -1.41
C ASP A 54 4.87 -10.94 -2.42
N LYS A 55 5.74 -11.45 -3.29
CA LYS A 55 5.32 -12.27 -4.46
C LYS A 55 4.71 -13.60 -4.05
N ASP A 56 5.08 -14.08 -2.86
CA ASP A 56 4.66 -15.37 -2.33
C ASP A 56 3.40 -15.25 -1.46
N SER A 57 2.95 -14.02 -1.16
CA SER A 57 1.72 -13.77 -0.41
C SER A 57 1.06 -12.44 -0.82
N PRO A 58 0.12 -12.49 -1.77
CA PRO A 58 -0.76 -11.37 -2.10
C PRO A 58 -1.51 -10.82 -0.87
N SER A 59 -1.93 -11.66 0.07
CA SER A 59 -2.58 -11.21 1.32
C SER A 59 -1.63 -10.38 2.22
N SER A 60 -0.36 -10.78 2.33
CA SER A 60 0.70 -10.02 3.01
C SER A 60 0.94 -8.67 2.36
N THR A 61 0.96 -8.64 1.01
CA THR A 61 1.07 -7.39 0.23
C THR A 61 -0.07 -6.43 0.57
N LEU A 62 -1.32 -6.91 0.52
CA LEU A 62 -2.49 -6.08 0.87
C LEU A 62 -2.48 -5.62 2.32
N THR A 63 -2.06 -6.47 3.25
CA THR A 63 -1.96 -6.11 4.66
C THR A 63 -0.97 -4.96 4.88
N ARG A 64 0.18 -5.00 4.20
CA ARG A 64 1.17 -3.91 4.24
C ARG A 64 0.64 -2.62 3.60
N CYS A 65 -0.01 -2.72 2.43
CA CYS A 65 -0.66 -1.57 1.78
C CYS A 65 -1.74 -0.94 2.67
N LYS A 66 -2.57 -1.76 3.32
CA LYS A 66 -3.60 -1.31 4.28
C LYS A 66 -2.97 -0.49 5.41
N SER A 67 -1.90 -0.98 6.03
CA SER A 67 -1.21 -0.24 7.09
C SER A 67 -0.73 1.13 6.62
N GLN A 68 -0.13 1.21 5.44
CA GLN A 68 0.33 2.49 4.88
C GLN A 68 -0.82 3.45 4.56
N LEU A 69 -1.94 2.94 4.03
CA LEU A 69 -3.14 3.74 3.79
C LEU A 69 -3.71 4.34 5.08
N LEU A 70 -3.81 3.53 6.14
CA LEU A 70 -4.30 4.00 7.44
C LEU A 70 -3.39 5.06 8.05
N LEU A 71 -2.07 4.88 7.96
CA LEU A 71 -1.09 5.88 8.38
C LEU A 71 -1.27 7.20 7.61
N ARG A 72 -1.37 7.14 6.28
CA ARG A 72 -1.49 8.33 5.43
C ARG A 72 -2.77 9.13 5.68
N LEU A 73 -3.87 8.44 6.00
CA LEU A 73 -5.15 9.06 6.35
C LEU A 73 -5.23 9.52 7.82
N GLY A 74 -4.17 9.34 8.62
CA GLY A 74 -4.18 9.67 10.04
C GLY A 74 -5.17 8.83 10.85
N LEU A 75 -5.43 7.59 10.41
CA LEU A 75 -6.36 6.65 11.03
C LEU A 75 -5.65 5.67 11.98
N GLU A 76 -4.40 5.93 12.33
CA GLU A 76 -3.67 5.18 13.34
C GLU A 76 -3.89 5.72 14.76
N GLY A 77 -3.71 4.84 15.75
CA GLY A 77 -3.79 5.20 17.16
C GLY A 77 -5.20 5.19 17.76
N ARG A 78 -5.31 5.80 18.94
CA ARG A 78 -6.48 5.71 19.83
C ARG A 78 -7.34 6.97 19.86
N SER A 79 -6.80 8.12 19.45
CA SER A 79 -7.47 9.43 19.50
C SER A 79 -8.17 9.76 18.19
N LEU A 80 -9.04 8.86 17.72
CA LEU A 80 -9.81 9.06 16.49
C LEU A 80 -11.22 9.52 16.82
N THR A 81 -11.74 10.46 16.04
CA THR A 81 -13.17 10.81 16.04
C THR A 81 -14.02 9.60 15.66
N LEU A 82 -15.32 9.64 15.99
CA LEU A 82 -16.25 8.55 15.64
C LEU A 82 -16.25 8.25 14.14
N GLU A 83 -16.23 9.28 13.29
CA GLU A 83 -16.22 9.11 11.84
C GLU A 83 -14.89 8.52 11.33
N GLN A 84 -13.75 8.92 11.91
CA GLN A 84 -12.46 8.29 11.60
C GLN A 84 -12.41 6.82 12.01
N GLN A 85 -13.00 6.45 13.15
CA GLN A 85 -13.09 5.05 13.57
C GLN A 85 -13.94 4.23 12.61
N ARG A 86 -15.06 4.79 12.14
CA ARG A 86 -15.92 4.16 11.12
C ARG A 86 -15.20 3.97 9.80
N LEU A 87 -14.53 5.01 9.30
CA LEU A 87 -13.75 4.94 8.07
C LEU A 87 -12.63 3.90 8.18
N ARG A 88 -11.90 3.88 9.30
CA ARG A 88 -10.89 2.85 9.57
C ARG A 88 -11.49 1.45 9.53
N GLY A 89 -12.61 1.24 10.22
CA GLY A 89 -13.29 -0.06 10.24
C GLY A 89 -13.72 -0.52 8.85
N TRP A 90 -14.22 0.41 8.02
CA TRP A 90 -14.62 0.12 6.64
C TRP A 90 -13.43 -0.29 5.76
N ILE A 91 -12.32 0.46 5.82
CA ILE A 91 -11.08 0.14 5.10
C ILE A 91 -10.53 -1.24 5.56
N VAL A 92 -10.45 -1.46 6.87
CA VAL A 92 -9.94 -2.71 7.44
C VAL A 92 -10.81 -3.89 7.01
N GLY A 93 -12.13 -3.80 7.19
CA GLY A 93 -13.04 -4.88 6.83
C GLY A 93 -13.01 -5.24 5.34
N MET A 94 -12.92 -4.23 4.45
CA MET A 94 -12.82 -4.46 3.01
C MET A 94 -11.50 -5.13 2.63
N LEU A 95 -10.36 -4.56 3.06
CA LEU A 95 -9.05 -5.03 2.63
C LEU A 95 -8.68 -6.38 3.27
N GLU A 96 -9.10 -6.65 4.52
CA GLU A 96 -8.91 -7.96 5.15
C GLU A 96 -9.79 -9.04 4.50
N SER A 97 -11.03 -8.71 4.14
CA SER A 97 -11.89 -9.63 3.40
C SER A 97 -11.25 -10.01 2.06
N ILE A 98 -10.76 -9.02 1.28
CA ILE A 98 -10.05 -9.29 0.02
C ILE A 98 -8.79 -10.13 0.29
N ALA A 99 -7.96 -9.75 1.27
CA ALA A 99 -6.75 -10.48 1.61
C ALA A 99 -7.02 -11.95 1.95
N SER A 100 -8.09 -12.25 2.69
CA SER A 100 -8.49 -13.61 3.04
C SER A 100 -8.93 -14.48 1.85
N THR A 101 -9.27 -13.86 0.71
CA THR A 101 -9.68 -14.58 -0.51
C THR A 101 -8.53 -14.86 -1.47
N LEU A 102 -7.37 -14.24 -1.27
CA LEU A 102 -6.27 -14.25 -2.25
C LEU A 102 -5.22 -15.34 -2.01
N ASP A 103 -5.12 -15.86 -0.80
CA ASP A 103 -4.17 -16.93 -0.46
C ASP A 103 -4.98 -18.23 -0.26
N PRO A 104 -5.10 -19.08 -1.31
CA PRO A 104 -5.92 -20.30 -1.28
C PRO A 104 -5.36 -21.43 -0.40
N ASP A 105 -4.11 -21.32 0.06
CA ASP A 105 -3.41 -22.39 0.79
C ASP A 105 -3.88 -22.57 2.26
N ASP A 106 -4.75 -21.68 2.77
CA ASP A 106 -5.32 -21.82 4.12
C ASP A 106 -6.59 -22.70 4.16
N TRP A 107 -7.10 -23.17 3.00
CA TRP A 107 -8.26 -24.05 2.93
C TRP A 107 -7.93 -25.55 2.86
N ASP A 108 -6.69 -25.92 2.50
CA ASP A 108 -6.30 -27.32 2.24
C ASP A 108 -5.41 -27.95 3.32
N ASN A 109 -5.38 -27.40 4.53
CA ASN A 109 -4.81 -28.07 5.70
C ASN A 109 -5.90 -28.55 6.67
N PRO A 110 -6.64 -29.63 6.36
CA PRO A 110 -7.27 -30.42 7.40
C PRO A 110 -6.09 -31.08 8.14
N THR A 111 -5.73 -30.56 9.31
CA THR A 111 -4.69 -31.15 10.15
C THR A 111 -4.92 -32.65 10.27
N SER A 112 -3.99 -33.36 9.65
CA SER A 112 -3.70 -34.76 9.87
C SER A 112 -3.41 -34.97 11.34
N THR A 113 -4.32 -35.64 12.05
CA THR A 113 -4.06 -36.58 13.15
C THR A 113 -5.29 -37.44 13.35
#